data_AF-U2VHZ7-F1
#
_entry.id   AF-U2VHZ7-F1
#
_cell.length_a   1.000
_cell.length_b   1.000
_cell.length_c   1.000
_cell.angle_alpha   90.00
_cell.angle_beta   90.00
_cell.angle_gamma   90.00
#
_symmetry.space_group_name_H-M   'P 1'
#
loop_
_entity.id
_entity.type
_entity.pdbx_description
1 polymer ?
#
loop_
_entity_poly.entity_id
_entity_poly.type
_entity_poly.pdbx_seq_one_letter_code
_entity_poly.pdbx_strand_id
1 'polypeptide(L)' 'MKYADLIDGEAKASELKSFLVDGENVAVTIRIPKNMRDAAKEAAALSGISFTSLVKMSLIEYLSKKEK' A
#
# COMPACT_ATOMS: atom_id res chain seq x y z
N MET A 1 -9.63 6.88 14.12
CA MET A 1 -9.75 5.41 14.23
C MET A 1 -8.36 4.81 14.06
N LYS A 2 -7.97 3.78 14.81
CA LYS A 2 -6.67 3.10 14.61
C LYS A 2 -6.86 1.92 13.67
N TYR A 3 -5.80 1.53 12.97
CA TYR A 3 -5.83 0.34 12.11
C TYR A 3 -6.18 -0.94 12.90
N ALA A 4 -5.72 -1.05 14.16
CA ALA A 4 -6.08 -2.17 15.06
C ALA A 4 -7.60 -2.33 15.23
N ASP A 5 -8.32 -1.22 15.44
CA ASP A 5 -9.78 -1.25 15.60
C ASP A 5 -10.51 -1.73 14.32
N LEU A 6 -9.89 -1.54 13.14
CA LEU A 6 -10.45 -1.92 11.84
C LEU A 6 -10.18 -3.38 11.45
N ILE A 7 -9.11 -3.98 11.97
CA ILE A 7 -8.83 -5.40 11.79
C ILE A 7 -9.56 -6.26 12.81
N ASP A 8 -9.71 -5.77 14.06
CA ASP A 8 -10.40 -6.45 15.15
C ASP A 8 -11.93 -6.30 15.05
N GLY A 9 -12.40 -5.14 14.60
CA GLY A 9 -13.80 -4.96 14.20
C GLY A 9 -14.07 -5.72 12.91
N GLU A 10 -15.30 -6.22 12.73
CA GLU A 10 -15.76 -6.82 11.46
C GLU A 10 -15.86 -5.78 10.32
N ALA A 11 -14.98 -4.77 10.28
CA ALA A 11 -14.93 -3.76 9.25
C ALA A 11 -14.85 -4.45 7.88
N LYS A 12 -15.68 -3.96 6.96
CA LYS A 12 -15.72 -4.49 5.61
C LYS A 12 -14.41 -4.14 4.93
N ALA A 13 -13.96 -5.00 4.00
CA ALA A 13 -12.76 -4.74 3.21
C ALA A 13 -12.79 -3.36 2.50
N SER A 14 -13.98 -2.84 2.17
CA SER A 14 -14.14 -1.50 1.61
C SER A 14 -13.83 -0.39 2.60
N GLU A 15 -14.25 -0.51 3.87
CA GLU A 15 -14.01 0.50 4.91
C GLU A 15 -12.52 0.59 5.25
N LEU A 16 -11.86 -0.56 5.30
CA LEU A 16 -10.42 -0.63 5.53
C LEU A 16 -9.63 0.00 4.38
N LYS A 17 -10.01 -0.26 3.12
CA LYS A 17 -9.39 0.42 1.96
C LYS A 17 -9.60 1.92 1.98
N SER A 18 -10.81 2.39 2.31
CA SER A 18 -11.11 3.82 2.43
C SER A 18 -10.23 4.46 3.51
N PHE A 19 -10.11 3.84 4.67
CA PHE A 19 -9.25 4.33 5.74
C PHE A 19 -7.77 4.47 5.32
N LEU A 20 -7.24 3.55 4.52
CA LEU A 20 -5.85 3.58 4.07
C LEU A 20 -5.54 4.70 3.06
N VAL A 21 -6.56 5.27 2.39
CA VAL A 21 -6.39 6.33 1.38
C VAL A 21 -6.87 7.71 1.83
N ASP A 22 -7.58 7.80 2.95
CA ASP A 22 -8.18 9.04 3.47
C ASP A 22 -7.17 10.01 4.12
N GLY A 23 -5.93 9.58 4.35
CA GLY A 23 -4.89 10.37 5.02
C GLY A 23 -4.07 11.29 4.11
N GLU A 24 -3.41 12.28 4.73
CA GLU A 24 -2.44 13.15 4.04
C GLU A 24 -1.21 12.37 3.55
N ASN A 25 -0.64 12.80 2.42
CA ASN A 25 0.59 12.20 1.89
C ASN A 25 1.81 12.63 2.73
N VAL A 26 2.50 11.64 3.31
CA VAL A 26 3.75 11.86 4.07
C VAL A 26 4.95 11.27 3.32
N ALA A 27 6.05 12.02 3.26
CA ALA A 27 7.30 11.55 2.68
C ALA A 27 7.97 10.51 3.59
N VAL A 28 8.34 9.36 3.03
CA VAL A 28 9.06 8.30 3.74
C VAL A 28 10.35 7.93 3.01
N THR A 29 11.42 7.66 3.76
CA THR A 29 12.69 7.18 3.18
C THR A 29 12.82 5.69 3.43
N ILE A 30 12.90 4.90 2.36
CA ILE A 30 13.01 3.43 2.42
C ILE A 30 14.32 3.00 1.75
N ARG A 31 15.06 2.08 2.38
CA ARG A 31 16.25 1.46 1.79
C ARG A 31 15.86 0.13 1.16
N ILE A 32 16.09 -0.02 -0.14
CA ILE A 32 15.88 -1.26 -0.88
C ILE A 32 17.09 -1.56 -1.77
N PRO A 33 17.35 -2.84 -2.09
CA PRO A 33 18.40 -3.19 -3.04
C PRO A 33 18.20 -2.50 -4.39
N LYS A 34 19.31 -2.08 -5.02
CA LYS A 34 19.27 -1.38 -6.32
C LYS A 34 18.48 -2.17 -7.37
N ASN A 35 18.74 -3.48 -7.48
CA ASN A 35 18.07 -4.36 -8.45
C ASN A 35 16.56 -4.41 -8.23
N MET A 36 16.11 -4.39 -6.98
CA MET A 36 14.68 -4.38 -6.64
C MET A 36 14.03 -3.06 -7.06
N ARG A 37 14.68 -1.92 -6.80
CA ARG A 37 14.20 -0.60 -7.21
C ARG A 37 14.03 -0.52 -8.72
N ASP A 38 15.05 -0.96 -9.46
CA ASP A 38 15.08 -0.82 -10.92
C ASP A 38 14.02 -1.72 -11.56
N ALA A 39 13.91 -2.98 -11.14
CA ALA A 39 12.85 -3.89 -11.60
C ALA A 39 11.44 -3.37 -11.29
N ALA A 40 11.22 -2.84 -10.09
CA ALA A 40 9.92 -2.28 -9.71
C ALA A 40 9.59 -1.00 -10.50
N LYS A 41 10.58 -0.20 -10.88
CA LYS A 41 10.40 0.97 -11.75
C LYS A 41 9.99 0.55 -13.15
N GLU A 42 10.62 -0.49 -13.70
CA GLU A 42 10.25 -1.06 -15.00
C GLU A 42 8.84 -1.65 -14.97
N ALA A 43 8.50 -2.44 -13.94
CA ALA A 43 7.16 -3.00 -13.76
C ALA A 43 6.08 -1.90 -13.67
N ALA A 44 6.35 -0.83 -12.90
CA ALA A 44 5.44 0.31 -12.80
C ALA A 44 5.23 0.99 -14.17
N ALA A 45 6.31 1.21 -14.92
CA ALA A 45 6.24 1.82 -16.26
C ALA A 45 5.43 0.94 -17.25
N LEU A 46 5.63 -0.38 -17.22
CA LEU A 46 4.85 -1.32 -18.05
C LEU A 46 3.35 -1.30 -17.71
N SER A 47 3.00 -1.06 -16.45
CA SER A 47 1.61 -0.90 -16.00
C SER A 47 1.08 0.53 -16.13
N GLY A 48 1.85 1.47 -16.68
CA GLY A 48 1.44 2.87 -16.84
C GLY A 48 1.28 3.64 -15.53
N ILE A 49 1.89 3.17 -14.43
CA ILE A 49 1.80 3.79 -13.11
C ILE A 49 3.17 4.28 -12.62
N SER A 50 3.17 5.17 -11.64
CA SER A 50 4.41 5.59 -10.99
C SER A 50 4.92 4.51 -10.02
N PHE A 51 6.23 4.50 -9.75
CA PHE A 51 6.81 3.66 -8.70
C PHE A 51 6.13 3.90 -7.34
N THR A 52 5.80 5.15 -7.01
CA THR A 52 5.06 5.49 -5.78
C THR A 52 3.68 4.85 -5.76
N SER A 53 2.96 4.84 -6.89
CA SER A 53 1.65 4.20 -7.01
C SER A 53 1.74 2.70 -6.81
N LEU A 54 2.77 2.05 -7.37
CA LEU A 54 3.03 0.63 -7.17
C LEU A 54 3.26 0.31 -5.68
N VAL A 55 4.13 1.07 -5.01
CA VAL A 55 4.40 0.90 -3.58
C VAL A 55 3.13 1.10 -2.74
N LYS A 56 2.34 2.14 -3.02
CA LYS A 56 1.06 2.39 -2.33
C LYS A 56 0.08 1.24 -2.52
N MET A 57 -0.07 0.74 -3.74
CA MET A 57 -0.96 -0.38 -4.06
C MET A 57 -0.53 -1.64 -3.30
N SER A 58 0.76 -1.99 -3.33
CA SER A 58 1.28 -3.15 -2.61
C SER A 58 1.07 -3.04 -1.09
N LEU A 59 1.22 -1.85 -0.50
CA LEU A 59 0.93 -1.61 0.91
C LEU A 59 -0.56 -1.78 1.23
N ILE A 60 -1.45 -1.24 0.39
CA ILE A 60 -2.91 -1.40 0.57
C ILE A 60 -3.31 -2.86 0.47
N GLU A 61 -2.78 -3.60 -0.50
CA GLU A 61 -3.05 -5.03 -0.67
C GLU A 61 -2.55 -5.84 0.52
N TYR A 62 -1.37 -5.53 1.05
CA TYR A 62 -0.83 -6.19 2.24
C TYR A 62 -1.70 -5.90 3.47
N LEU A 63 -2.03 -4.63 3.73
CA LEU A 63 -2.81 -4.21 4.90
C LEU A 63 -4.30 -4.58 4.79
N SER A 64 -4.82 -4.83 3.59
CA SER A 64 -6.21 -5.26 3.37
C SER A 64 -6.42 -6.77 3.39
N LYS A 65 -5.33 -7.56 3.39
CA LYS A 65 -5.44 -9.00 3.58
C LYS A 65 -5.76 -9.28 5.04
N LYS A 66 -6.98 -9.75 5.30
CA LYS A 66 -7.29 -10.43 6.56
C LYS A 66 -6.55 -11.76 6.54
N GLU A 67 -5.66 -12.00 7.52
CA GLU A 67 -5.13 -13.34 7.76
C GLU A 67 -6.34 -14.28 7.94
N LYS A 68 -6.34 -15.38 7.18
CA LYS A 68 -7.35 -16.43 7.28
C LYS A 68 -6.99 -17.38 8.42
#